data_AF-A0A0P1I6V6-F1
#
_entry.id   AF-A0A0P1I6V6-F1
#
_cell.length_a   1.000
_cell.length_b   1.000
_cell.length_c   1.000
_cell.angle_alpha   90.00
_cell.angle_beta   90.00
_cell.angle_gamma   90.00
#
_symmetry.space_group_name_H-M   'P 1'
#
loop_
_entity.id
_entity.type
_entity.pdbx_description
1 polymer ?
#
loop_
_entity_poly.entity_id
_entity_poly.type
_entity_poly.pdbx_seq_one_letter_code
_entity_poly.pdbx_strand_id
1 'polypeptide(L)'
;MIAKTLQDMFKRYRRPGDVVFAVLFLAFAVFLLSQLGDQTKVVKRTKWFAQPGLWPTIAIWCMVVFGFLHWLSSALSDRISGRWTEVGFWVRSFEYVAYFLIYVLVVPQLGYLPSTMLFAVFLTLRVGFRGANAIGIAAFFGFVVTIVFRGFLQVKIPAGAVYEYLPDSVRAFALTYL
;
A
#
# COMPACT_ATOMS: atom_id res chain seq x y z
N MET A 1 -30.22 9.25 -10.09
CA MET A 1 -31.04 8.83 -11.25
C MET A 1 -32.02 7.78 -10.73
N ILE A 2 -33.32 8.02 -10.79
CA ILE A 2 -34.34 7.03 -10.38
C ILE A 2 -34.55 6.09 -11.56
N ALA A 3 -34.31 4.78 -11.40
CA ALA A 3 -34.50 3.80 -12.45
C ALA A 3 -35.98 3.74 -12.86
N LYS A 4 -36.27 3.86 -14.16
CA LYS A 4 -37.66 3.88 -14.68
C LYS A 4 -38.08 2.54 -15.27
N THR A 5 -37.12 1.67 -15.63
CA THR A 5 -37.37 0.35 -16.22
C THR A 5 -36.40 -0.69 -15.65
N LEU A 6 -36.75 -1.99 -15.76
CA LEU A 6 -35.83 -3.09 -15.41
C LEU A 6 -34.53 -3.00 -16.22
N GLN A 7 -34.60 -2.60 -17.48
CA GLN A 7 -33.43 -2.42 -18.34
C GLN A 7 -32.47 -1.35 -17.80
N ASP A 8 -32.97 -0.28 -17.18
CA ASP A 8 -32.14 0.74 -16.56
C ASP A 8 -31.39 0.24 -15.32
N MET A 9 -31.90 -0.80 -14.65
CA MET A 9 -31.20 -1.47 -13.54
C MET A 9 -30.04 -2.34 -14.03
N PHE A 10 -30.10 -2.84 -15.28
CA PHE A 10 -29.06 -3.67 -15.88
C PHE A 10 -28.12 -2.89 -16.83
N LYS A 11 -28.36 -1.59 -17.05
CA LYS A 11 -27.43 -0.73 -17.80
C LYS A 11 -26.13 -0.57 -17.01
N ARG A 12 -25.06 -1.17 -17.54
CA ARG A 12 -23.72 -1.01 -16.98
C ARG A 12 -23.15 0.34 -17.41
N TYR A 13 -23.15 1.29 -16.48
CA TYR A 13 -22.36 2.50 -16.63
C TYR A 13 -20.93 2.24 -16.20
N ARG A 14 -19.99 2.80 -16.96
CA ARG A 14 -18.58 2.74 -16.64
C ARG A 14 -18.19 3.85 -15.69
N ARG A 15 -17.61 3.50 -14.54
CA ARG A 15 -17.02 4.49 -13.62
C ARG A 15 -15.88 5.26 -14.32
N PRO A 16 -15.62 6.53 -13.97
CA PRO A 16 -14.72 7.38 -14.74
C PRO A 16 -13.31 6.80 -14.91
N GLY A 17 -12.73 6.21 -13.85
CA GLY A 17 -11.41 5.57 -13.83
C GLY A 17 -11.36 4.11 -14.30
N ASP A 18 -12.51 3.44 -14.51
CA ASP A 18 -12.57 1.98 -14.73
C ASP A 18 -11.73 1.49 -15.92
N VAL A 19 -11.74 2.18 -17.07
CA VAL A 19 -10.87 1.80 -18.21
C VAL A 19 -9.41 1.97 -17.89
N VAL A 20 -9.02 3.01 -17.16
CA VAL A 20 -7.60 3.23 -16.84
C VAL A 20 -7.11 2.11 -15.94
N PHE A 21 -7.92 1.74 -14.93
CA PHE A 21 -7.65 0.59 -14.09
C PHE A 21 -7.57 -0.70 -14.92
N ALA A 22 -8.54 -0.97 -15.79
CA ALA A 22 -8.58 -2.19 -16.59
C ALA A 22 -7.37 -2.31 -17.53
N VAL A 23 -6.95 -1.20 -18.17
CA VAL A 23 -5.73 -1.17 -19.00
C VAL A 23 -4.48 -1.43 -18.17
N LEU A 24 -4.32 -0.74 -17.04
CA LEU A 24 -3.15 -0.91 -16.17
C LEU A 24 -3.07 -2.33 -15.60
N PHE A 25 -4.19 -2.88 -15.15
CA PHE A 25 -4.28 -4.24 -14.62
C PHE A 25 -3.96 -5.28 -15.70
N LEU A 26 -4.53 -5.14 -16.91
CA LEU A 26 -4.24 -6.05 -18.01
C LEU A 26 -2.77 -5.97 -18.43
N ALA A 27 -2.21 -4.76 -18.55
CA ALA A 27 -0.79 -4.57 -18.86
C ALA A 27 0.11 -5.23 -17.79
N PHE A 28 -0.23 -5.08 -16.51
CA PHE A 28 0.48 -5.72 -15.41
C PHE A 28 0.35 -7.25 -15.45
N ALA A 29 -0.84 -7.79 -15.72
CA ALA A 29 -1.05 -9.23 -15.85
C ALA A 29 -0.26 -9.84 -17.02
N VAL A 30 -0.22 -9.16 -18.18
CA VAL A 30 0.58 -9.57 -19.34
C VAL A 30 2.08 -9.49 -19.02
N PHE A 31 2.52 -8.45 -18.30
CA PHE A 31 3.88 -8.36 -17.80
C PHE A 31 4.22 -9.55 -16.89
N LEU A 32 3.40 -9.87 -15.90
CA LEU A 32 3.63 -11.03 -15.04
C LEU A 32 3.67 -12.35 -15.84
N LEU A 33 2.80 -12.50 -16.84
CA LEU A 33 2.79 -13.66 -17.72
C LEU A 33 4.11 -13.80 -18.50
N SER A 34 4.69 -12.69 -18.97
CA SER A 34 5.97 -12.72 -19.68
C SER A 34 7.15 -13.09 -18.77
N GLN A 35 7.03 -12.88 -17.45
CA GLN A 35 8.08 -13.19 -16.48
C GLN A 35 8.04 -14.64 -15.96
N LEU A 36 6.96 -15.39 -16.20
CA LEU A 36 6.77 -16.72 -15.59
C LEU A 36 7.90 -17.72 -15.89
N GLY A 37 8.43 -17.71 -17.11
CA GLY A 37 9.51 -18.63 -17.51
C GLY A 37 10.82 -18.38 -16.75
N ASP A 38 11.11 -17.13 -16.42
CA ASP A 38 12.35 -16.74 -15.72
C ASP A 38 12.21 -16.86 -14.20
N GLN A 39 11.01 -16.60 -13.67
CA GLN A 39 10.72 -16.59 -12.23
C GLN A 39 10.31 -17.95 -11.67
N THR A 40 9.89 -18.89 -12.53
CA THR A 40 9.48 -20.24 -12.09
C THR A 40 10.30 -21.32 -12.78
N LYS A 41 11.08 -22.05 -11.99
CA LYS A 41 11.90 -23.16 -12.49
C LYS A 41 11.18 -24.49 -12.31
N VAL A 42 11.23 -25.33 -13.33
CA VAL A 42 10.74 -26.70 -13.26
C VAL A 42 11.69 -27.52 -12.40
N VAL A 43 11.14 -28.21 -11.40
CA VAL A 43 11.92 -29.04 -10.47
C VAL A 43 11.79 -30.50 -10.87
N LYS A 44 12.94 -31.16 -11.09
CA LYS A 44 12.99 -32.60 -11.40
C LYS A 44 12.44 -33.41 -10.21
N ARG A 45 11.85 -34.58 -10.49
CA ARG A 45 11.31 -35.51 -9.48
C ARG A 45 10.23 -34.92 -8.57
N THR A 46 9.57 -33.84 -9.00
CA THR A 46 8.44 -33.23 -8.31
C THR A 46 7.15 -33.51 -9.07
N LYS A 47 6.08 -33.84 -8.36
CA LYS A 47 4.76 -34.08 -8.96
C LYS A 47 4.31 -32.86 -9.75
N TRP A 48 3.59 -33.05 -10.84
CA TRP A 48 3.17 -31.97 -11.74
C TRP A 48 2.36 -30.88 -11.01
N PHE A 49 1.49 -31.26 -10.06
CA PHE A 49 0.67 -30.32 -9.28
C PHE A 49 1.43 -29.61 -8.14
N ALA A 50 2.61 -30.10 -7.81
CA ALA A 50 3.51 -29.52 -6.81
C ALA A 50 4.64 -28.72 -7.46
N GLN A 51 4.62 -28.54 -8.78
CA GLN A 51 5.58 -27.69 -9.48
C GLN A 51 5.41 -26.24 -9.01
N PRO A 52 6.50 -25.54 -8.65
CA PRO A 52 6.43 -24.17 -8.18
C PRO A 52 5.69 -23.23 -9.13
N GLY A 53 5.79 -23.48 -10.44
CA GLY A 53 5.17 -22.64 -11.47
C GLY A 53 3.71 -22.93 -11.76
N LEU A 54 3.12 -24.07 -11.34
CA LEU A 54 1.78 -24.44 -11.79
C LEU A 54 0.71 -23.44 -11.33
N TRP A 55 0.59 -23.21 -10.02
CA TRP A 55 -0.43 -22.33 -9.45
C TRP A 55 -0.22 -20.86 -9.86
N PRO A 56 1.01 -20.30 -9.85
CA PRO A 56 1.26 -18.99 -10.44
C PRO A 56 0.83 -18.90 -11.90
N THR A 57 1.10 -19.93 -12.71
CA THR A 57 0.71 -19.96 -14.12
C THR A 57 -0.81 -19.91 -14.28
N ILE A 58 -1.55 -20.77 -13.57
CA ILE A 58 -3.01 -20.78 -13.59
C ILE A 58 -3.57 -19.41 -13.17
N ALA A 59 -3.09 -18.87 -12.04
CA ALA A 59 -3.54 -17.58 -11.52
C ALA A 59 -3.30 -16.44 -12.52
N ILE A 60 -2.10 -16.35 -13.10
CA ILE A 60 -1.74 -15.29 -14.04
C ILE A 60 -2.52 -15.42 -15.36
N TRP A 61 -2.72 -16.62 -15.88
CA TRP A 61 -3.58 -16.83 -17.05
C TRP A 61 -5.03 -16.39 -16.78
N CYS A 62 -5.58 -16.74 -15.61
CA CYS A 62 -6.88 -16.22 -15.20
C CYS A 62 -6.89 -14.69 -15.10
N MET A 63 -5.86 -14.07 -14.52
CA MET A 63 -5.74 -12.60 -14.45
C MET A 63 -5.74 -11.96 -15.84
N VAL A 64 -5.03 -12.54 -16.81
CA VAL A 64 -4.99 -12.04 -18.20
C VAL A 64 -6.36 -12.18 -18.87
N VAL A 65 -6.98 -13.37 -18.80
CA VAL A 65 -8.28 -13.63 -19.43
C VAL A 65 -9.37 -12.74 -18.83
N PHE A 66 -9.52 -12.72 -17.51
CA PHE A 66 -10.54 -11.90 -16.86
C PHE A 66 -10.21 -10.41 -16.92
N GLY A 67 -8.94 -10.03 -16.88
CA GLY A 67 -8.50 -8.65 -17.11
C GLY A 67 -8.85 -8.16 -18.52
N PHE A 68 -8.67 -9.00 -19.53
CA PHE A 68 -9.07 -8.71 -20.90
C PHE A 68 -10.60 -8.56 -21.02
N LEU A 69 -11.36 -9.47 -20.44
CA LEU A 69 -12.83 -9.38 -20.42
C LEU A 69 -13.32 -8.11 -19.68
N HIS A 70 -12.67 -7.74 -18.57
CA HIS A 70 -12.96 -6.50 -17.86
C HIS A 70 -12.64 -5.27 -18.71
N TRP A 71 -11.46 -5.23 -19.32
CA TRP A 71 -11.08 -4.15 -20.24
C TRP A 71 -12.07 -4.03 -21.40
N LEU A 72 -12.43 -5.13 -22.05
CA LEU A 72 -13.38 -5.17 -23.16
C LEU A 72 -14.76 -4.66 -22.71
N SER A 73 -15.25 -5.16 -21.58
CA SER A 73 -16.52 -4.70 -21.00
C SER A 73 -16.49 -3.20 -20.68
N SER A 74 -15.38 -2.70 -20.16
CA SER A 74 -15.18 -1.28 -19.83
C SER A 74 -15.07 -0.41 -21.10
N ALA A 75 -14.43 -0.92 -22.16
CA ALA A 75 -14.32 -0.24 -23.44
C ALA A 75 -15.67 -0.09 -24.15
N LEU A 76 -16.56 -1.07 -24.01
CA LEU A 76 -17.89 -1.11 -24.64
C LEU A 76 -18.99 -0.46 -23.79
N SER A 77 -18.74 -0.13 -22.52
CA SER A 77 -19.74 0.47 -21.62
C SER A 77 -19.81 2.00 -21.75
N ASP A 78 -21.01 2.56 -21.53
CA ASP A 78 -21.26 4.00 -21.59
C ASP A 78 -20.39 4.78 -20.59
N ARG A 79 -19.80 5.88 -21.07
CA ARG A 79 -18.82 6.68 -20.33
C ARG A 79 -19.49 7.69 -19.40
N ILE A 80 -19.08 7.69 -18.13
CA ILE A 80 -19.26 8.82 -17.21
C ILE A 80 -18.06 9.77 -17.29
N SER A 81 -18.30 11.09 -17.23
CA SER A 81 -17.26 12.13 -17.20
C SER A 81 -16.45 12.13 -15.90
N GLY A 82 -15.24 12.73 -15.90
CA GLY A 82 -14.42 12.87 -14.68
C GLY A 82 -13.23 11.90 -14.54
N ARG A 83 -12.86 11.18 -15.60
CA ARG A 83 -11.75 10.21 -15.59
C ARG A 83 -10.46 10.78 -15.01
N TRP A 84 -10.04 11.95 -15.51
CA TRP A 84 -8.78 12.57 -15.10
C TRP A 84 -8.82 13.12 -13.67
N THR A 85 -10.01 13.46 -13.17
CA THR A 85 -10.20 13.83 -11.76
C THR A 85 -9.95 12.63 -10.85
N GLU A 86 -10.47 11.45 -11.22
CA GLU A 86 -10.27 10.21 -10.48
C GLU A 86 -8.80 9.75 -10.55
N VAL A 87 -8.19 9.77 -11.73
CA VAL A 87 -6.75 9.45 -11.88
C VAL A 87 -5.87 10.44 -11.10
N GLY A 88 -6.18 11.73 -11.14
CA GLY A 88 -5.48 12.73 -10.35
C GLY A 88 -5.61 12.47 -8.85
N PHE A 89 -6.76 11.98 -8.39
CA PHE A 89 -6.95 11.55 -7.00
C PHE A 89 -6.05 10.34 -6.65
N TRP A 90 -5.93 9.35 -7.54
CA TRP A 90 -5.01 8.22 -7.32
C TRP A 90 -3.55 8.67 -7.21
N VAL A 91 -3.13 9.59 -8.09
CA VAL A 91 -1.77 10.16 -8.04
C VAL A 91 -1.55 10.90 -6.74
N ARG A 92 -2.54 11.65 -6.24
CA ARG A 92 -2.44 12.31 -4.93
C ARG A 92 -2.21 11.32 -3.80
N SER A 93 -2.76 10.10 -3.85
CA SER A 93 -2.50 9.07 -2.84
C SER A 93 -1.02 8.66 -2.73
N PHE A 94 -0.20 8.87 -3.76
CA PHE A 94 1.25 8.65 -3.68
C PHE A 94 1.94 9.60 -2.70
N GLU A 95 1.29 10.68 -2.26
CA GLU A 95 1.81 11.51 -1.17
C GLU A 95 2.07 10.70 0.11
N TYR A 96 1.21 9.73 0.42
CA TYR A 96 1.38 8.88 1.61
C TYR A 96 2.56 7.92 1.45
N VAL A 97 2.86 7.48 0.22
CA VAL A 97 4.08 6.71 -0.07
C VAL A 97 5.30 7.58 0.20
N ALA A 98 5.31 8.82 -0.30
CA ALA A 98 6.41 9.75 -0.06
C ALA A 98 6.59 10.05 1.44
N TYR A 99 5.49 10.26 2.18
CA TYR A 99 5.54 10.46 3.63
C TYR A 99 6.13 9.24 4.36
N PHE A 100 5.74 8.02 3.97
CA PHE A 100 6.32 6.81 4.54
C PHE A 100 7.81 6.67 4.22
N LEU A 101 8.25 6.99 3.00
CA LEU A 101 9.67 6.97 2.64
C LEU A 101 10.47 7.98 3.47
N ILE A 102 9.94 9.18 3.68
CA ILE A 102 10.55 10.17 4.58
C ILE A 102 10.66 9.61 5.99
N TYR A 103 9.60 8.99 6.51
CA TYR A 103 9.63 8.35 7.83
C TYR A 103 10.74 7.27 7.92
N VAL A 104 10.88 6.41 6.91
CA VAL A 104 11.95 5.40 6.86
C VAL A 104 13.34 6.04 6.90
N LEU A 105 13.54 7.20 6.27
CA LEU A 105 14.80 7.94 6.28
C LEU A 105 15.06 8.66 7.62
N VAL A 106 13.99 9.08 8.31
CA VAL A 106 14.07 9.81 9.59
C VAL A 106 14.34 8.87 10.76
N VAL A 107 13.82 7.64 10.75
CA VAL A 107 13.96 6.67 11.84
C VAL A 107 15.44 6.44 12.25
N PRO A 108 16.40 6.19 11.34
CA PRO A 108 17.81 6.06 11.72
C PRO A 108 18.43 7.32 12.32
N GLN A 109 17.84 8.49 12.08
CA GLN A 109 18.36 9.77 12.56
C GLN A 109 17.82 10.11 13.94
N LEU A 110 16.49 10.14 14.08
CA LEU A 110 15.83 10.55 15.32
C LEU A 110 15.59 9.38 16.30
N GLY A 111 15.60 8.14 15.81
CA GLY A 111 15.23 6.95 16.57
C GLY A 111 13.74 6.59 16.40
N TYR A 112 13.37 5.37 16.77
CA TYR A 112 12.07 4.81 16.41
C TYR A 112 10.90 5.49 17.10
N LEU A 113 11.00 5.69 18.43
CA LEU A 113 9.95 6.33 19.23
C LEU A 113 9.60 7.75 18.73
N PRO A 114 10.53 8.72 18.72
CA PRO A 114 10.20 10.10 18.33
C PRO A 114 9.76 10.18 16.87
N SER A 115 10.38 9.42 15.96
CA SER A 115 9.98 9.40 14.55
C SER A 115 8.54 8.92 14.36
N THR A 116 8.14 7.86 15.07
CA THR A 116 6.79 7.28 14.94
C THR A 116 5.73 8.20 15.52
N MET A 117 6.00 8.81 16.68
CA MET A 117 5.09 9.79 17.28
C MET A 117 4.89 11.02 16.40
N LEU A 118 5.99 11.60 15.90
CA LEU A 118 5.94 12.75 14.99
C LEU A 118 5.21 12.39 13.69
N PHE A 119 5.46 11.21 13.14
CA PHE A 119 4.81 10.74 11.93
C PHE A 119 3.30 10.54 12.12
N ALA A 120 2.87 9.93 13.23
CA ALA A 120 1.45 9.74 13.54
C ALA A 120 0.72 11.08 13.71
N VAL A 121 1.33 12.05 14.40
CA VAL A 121 0.79 13.40 14.55
C VAL A 121 0.73 14.11 13.20
N PHE A 122 1.80 14.05 12.40
CA PHE A 122 1.85 14.63 11.07
C PHE A 122 0.73 14.11 10.17
N LEU A 123 0.52 12.79 10.10
CA LEU A 123 -0.55 12.20 9.30
C LEU A 123 -1.94 12.65 9.77
N THR A 124 -2.14 12.72 11.09
CA THR A 124 -3.39 13.20 11.69
C THR A 124 -3.72 14.63 11.27
N LEU A 125 -2.71 15.51 11.34
CA LEU A 125 -2.83 16.90 10.87
C LEU A 125 -3.04 16.99 9.36
N ARG A 126 -2.35 16.14 8.57
CA ARG A 126 -2.44 16.11 7.10
C ARG A 126 -3.82 15.71 6.61
N VAL A 127 -4.49 14.79 7.29
CA VAL A 127 -5.88 14.38 6.98
C VAL A 127 -6.90 15.43 7.44
N GLY A 128 -6.50 16.36 8.30
CA GLY A 128 -7.29 17.53 8.70
C GLY A 128 -7.81 17.50 10.14
N PHE A 129 -7.47 16.47 10.92
CA PHE A 129 -7.83 16.36 12.33
C PHE A 129 -6.93 17.26 13.19
N ARG A 130 -7.38 18.50 13.43
CA ARG A 130 -6.61 19.54 14.13
C ARG A 130 -6.94 19.71 15.62
N GLY A 131 -7.92 18.97 16.14
CA GLY A 131 -8.29 19.06 17.55
C GLY A 131 -7.21 18.49 18.46
N ALA A 132 -6.99 19.12 19.62
CA ALA A 132 -6.00 18.68 20.60
C ALA A 132 -6.17 17.20 21.02
N ASN A 133 -7.43 16.75 21.15
CA ASN A 133 -7.74 15.35 21.44
C ASN A 133 -7.22 14.40 20.35
N ALA A 134 -7.40 14.74 19.06
CA ALA A 134 -6.94 13.90 17.95
C ALA A 134 -5.42 13.83 17.90
N ILE A 135 -4.74 14.96 18.13
CA ILE A 135 -3.27 15.05 18.19
C ILE A 135 -2.74 14.22 19.36
N GLY A 136 -3.37 14.32 20.54
CA GLY A 136 -3.00 13.55 21.73
C GLY A 136 -3.17 12.04 21.51
N ILE A 137 -4.28 11.61 20.93
CA ILE A 137 -4.53 10.21 20.58
C ILE A 137 -3.49 9.71 19.57
N ALA A 138 -3.14 10.51 18.57
CA ALA A 138 -2.14 10.14 17.56
C ALA A 138 -0.74 9.98 18.16
N ALA A 139 -0.32 10.90 19.03
CA ALA A 139 0.95 10.80 19.73
C ALA A 139 0.99 9.57 20.65
N PHE A 140 -0.08 9.33 21.41
CA PHE A 140 -0.20 8.16 22.27
C PHE A 140 -0.21 6.85 21.47
N PHE A 141 -0.90 6.81 20.33
CA PHE A 141 -0.87 5.68 19.43
C PHE A 141 0.55 5.39 18.93
N GLY A 142 1.29 6.41 18.49
CA GLY A 142 2.68 6.26 18.07
C GLY A 142 3.57 5.69 19.19
N PHE A 143 3.39 6.17 20.42
CA PHE A 143 4.07 5.64 21.60
C PHE A 143 3.74 4.15 21.84
N VAL A 144 2.46 3.79 21.88
CA VAL A 144 2.03 2.38 22.09
C VAL A 144 2.57 1.46 20.99
N VAL A 145 2.49 1.88 19.73
CA VAL A 145 3.02 1.11 18.59
C VAL A 145 4.51 0.83 18.80
N THR A 146 5.30 1.83 19.19
CA THR A 146 6.73 1.64 19.35
C THR A 146 7.08 0.66 20.48
N ILE A 147 6.36 0.71 21.59
CA ILE A 147 6.52 -0.24 22.70
C ILE A 147 6.13 -1.66 22.28
N VAL A 148 5.01 -1.82 21.56
CA VAL A 148 4.58 -3.14 21.10
C VAL A 148 5.59 -3.72 20.12
N PHE A 149 6.07 -2.94 19.15
CA PHE A 149 7.00 -3.44 18.14
C PHE A 149 8.39 -3.71 18.69
N ARG A 150 8.94 -2.80 19.51
CA ARG A 150 10.29 -2.95 20.06
C ARG A 150 10.31 -3.85 21.29
N GLY A 151 9.40 -3.62 22.23
CA GLY A 151 9.35 -4.31 23.52
C GLY A 151 8.70 -5.69 23.44
N PHE A 152 7.53 -5.82 22.80
CA PHE A 152 6.80 -7.09 22.75
C PHE A 152 7.22 -7.96 21.55
N LEU A 153 7.30 -7.41 20.35
CA LEU A 153 7.64 -8.15 19.12
C LEU A 153 9.15 -8.26 18.85
N GLN A 154 9.99 -7.59 19.66
CA GLN A 154 11.46 -7.59 19.53
C GLN A 154 11.98 -7.27 18.12
N VAL A 155 11.31 -6.35 17.42
CA VAL A 155 11.72 -5.93 16.08
C VAL A 155 13.05 -5.18 16.15
N LYS A 156 14.01 -5.61 15.33
CA LYS A 156 15.32 -4.97 15.20
C LYS A 156 15.18 -3.69 14.39
N ILE A 157 15.24 -2.57 15.08
CA ILE A 157 15.14 -1.22 14.52
C ILE A 157 16.43 -0.47 14.85
N PRO A 158 17.02 0.29 13.91
CA PRO A 158 18.22 1.07 14.15
C PRO A 158 18.02 2.06 15.31
N ALA A 159 19.03 2.19 16.17
CA ALA A 159 19.07 3.27 17.14
C ALA A 159 19.23 4.61 16.40
N GLY A 160 18.61 5.66 16.93
CA GLY A 160 18.71 7.00 16.36
C GLY A 160 20.10 7.59 16.56
N ALA A 161 20.70 8.15 15.50
CA ALA A 161 21.96 8.87 15.57
C ALA A 161 21.93 10.02 16.60
N VAL A 162 20.77 10.66 16.78
CA VAL A 162 20.58 11.72 17.78
C VAL A 162 20.85 11.25 19.21
N TYR A 163 20.70 9.95 19.50
CA TYR A 163 20.95 9.41 20.84
C TYR A 163 22.43 9.50 21.24
N GLU A 164 23.36 9.68 20.30
CA GLU A 164 24.79 9.85 20.60
C GLU A 164 25.11 11.19 21.28
N TYR A 165 24.26 12.20 21.12
CA TYR A 165 24.42 13.51 21.76
C TYR A 165 23.79 13.57 23.17
N LEU A 166 23.17 12.49 23.63
CA LEU A 166 22.57 12.42 24.97
C LEU A 166 23.64 12.19 26.04
N PRO A 167 23.44 12.70 27.28
CA PRO A 167 24.29 12.35 28.42
C PRO A 167 24.36 10.84 28.64
N ASP A 168 25.50 10.32 29.12
CA ASP A 168 25.79 8.88 29.19
C ASP A 168 24.68 8.05 29.84
N SER A 169 24.09 8.54 30.93
CA SER A 169 23.00 7.87 31.65
C SER A 169 21.72 7.73 30.81
N VAL A 170 21.40 8.73 29.99
CA VAL A 170 20.20 8.75 29.13
C VAL A 170 20.46 8.03 27.80
N ARG A 171 21.67 8.15 27.26
CA ARG A 171 22.11 7.47 26.04
C ARG A 171 22.02 5.95 26.18
N ALA A 172 22.51 5.39 27.29
CA ALA A 172 22.44 3.95 27.54
C ALA A 172 21.00 3.42 27.53
N PHE A 173 20.07 4.16 28.15
CA PHE A 173 18.65 3.84 28.11
C PHE A 173 18.10 3.92 26.68
N ALA A 174 18.35 5.01 25.96
CA ALA A 174 17.81 5.23 24.62
C ALA A 174 18.32 4.19 23.60
N LEU A 175 19.59 3.81 23.65
CA LEU A 175 20.15 2.78 22.76
C LEU A 175 19.62 1.37 23.06
N THR A 176 19.29 1.11 24.32
CA THR A 176 18.83 -0.22 24.76
C THR A 176 17.33 -0.39 24.52
N TYR A 177 16.53 0.64 24.81
CA TYR A 177 15.07 0.52 24.91
C TYR A 177 14.28 1.31 23.85
N LEU A 178 14.88 2.29 23.15
CA LEU A 178 14.20 3.18 22.20
C LEU A 178 14.60 3.01 20.73
#